data_AF-A0AAN6WLK0-F1
#
_entry.id   AF-A0AAN6WLK0-F1
#
_cell.length_a   1.000
_cell.length_b   1.000
_cell.length_c   1.000
_cell.angle_alpha   90.00
_cell.angle_beta   90.00
_cell.angle_gamma   90.00
#
_symmetry.space_group_name_H-M   'P 1'
#
loop_
_entity.id
_entity.type
_entity.pdbx_description
1 polymer ?
#
loop_
_entity_poly.entity_id
_entity_poly.type
_entity_poly.pdbx_seq_one_letter_code
_entity_poly.pdbx_strand_id
1 'polypeptide(L)'
;MYSTNARISISSFNPKPNDRGYNFAILGENIALHPDDDQSPLLSGTSYAAAIGAGLAAQLLDFVRQEDARGIISKPDDLRRSDCMSAVFAKDGKERGYDCMMPWTLLETVDEDRHGRAEKSRLVCDTISRTPKGKYR
;
A
#
# COMPACT_ATOMS: atom_id res chain seq x y z
N MET A 1 -12.15 -1.22 -0.97
CA MET A 1 -11.01 -1.96 -0.40
C MET A 1 -11.50 -3.22 0.21
N TYR A 2 -10.72 -4.27 0.03
CA TYR A 2 -10.93 -5.58 0.63
C TYR A 2 -9.91 -5.79 1.74
N SER A 3 -10.15 -6.78 2.58
CA SER A 3 -9.33 -7.03 3.77
C SER A 3 -8.41 -8.24 3.57
N THR A 4 -7.22 -8.17 4.14
CA THR A 4 -6.35 -9.35 4.38
C THR A 4 -6.10 -9.52 5.87
N ASN A 5 -5.61 -10.69 6.24
CA ASN A 5 -4.93 -10.88 7.52
C ASN A 5 -3.43 -10.53 7.43
N ALA A 6 -2.71 -10.66 8.55
CA ALA A 6 -1.28 -10.38 8.65
C ALA A 6 -0.39 -11.32 7.81
N ARG A 7 -0.93 -12.46 7.35
CA ARG A 7 -0.27 -13.38 6.41
C ARG A 7 -0.63 -13.06 4.95
N ILE A 8 -1.25 -11.90 4.71
CA ILE A 8 -1.72 -11.43 3.40
C ILE A 8 -2.83 -12.32 2.83
N SER A 9 -3.43 -13.21 3.64
CA SER A 9 -4.51 -14.06 3.17
C SER A 9 -5.82 -13.28 3.10
N ILE A 10 -6.59 -13.46 2.03
CA ILE A 10 -7.91 -12.83 1.85
C ILE A 10 -8.87 -13.20 2.98
N SER A 11 -9.47 -12.16 3.58
CA SER A 11 -10.47 -12.31 4.63
C SER A 11 -11.72 -13.03 4.15
N SER A 12 -12.24 -13.94 4.97
CA SER A 12 -13.44 -14.74 4.66
C SER A 12 -14.71 -13.90 4.49
N PHE A 13 -14.76 -12.74 5.14
CA PHE A 13 -15.89 -11.81 5.06
C PHE A 13 -15.82 -10.88 3.83
N ASN A 14 -14.78 -10.96 3.00
CA ASN A 14 -14.76 -10.20 1.77
C ASN A 14 -15.86 -10.69 0.82
N PRO A 15 -16.64 -9.79 0.19
CA PRO A 15 -17.49 -10.19 -0.91
C PRO A 15 -16.61 -10.62 -2.08
N LYS A 16 -17.16 -11.43 -3.00
CA LYS A 16 -16.46 -11.89 -4.21
C LYS A 16 -15.78 -10.72 -4.96
N PRO A 17 -14.60 -10.96 -5.56
CA PRO A 17 -13.92 -9.92 -6.33
C PRO A 17 -14.81 -9.46 -7.49
N ASN A 18 -14.70 -8.19 -7.84
CA ASN A 18 -15.42 -7.58 -8.93
C ASN A 18 -14.62 -7.71 -10.23
N ASP A 19 -15.14 -8.42 -11.22
CA ASP A 19 -14.50 -8.63 -12.52
C ASP A 19 -14.29 -7.34 -13.32
N ARG A 20 -15.03 -6.26 -12.99
CA ARG A 20 -15.01 -4.98 -13.70
C ARG A 20 -14.40 -3.83 -12.89
N GLY A 21 -13.79 -4.13 -11.74
CA GLY A 21 -13.32 -3.11 -10.82
C GLY A 21 -11.98 -3.44 -10.16
N TYR A 22 -11.54 -2.50 -9.33
CA TYR A 22 -10.33 -2.65 -8.53
C TYR A 22 -10.58 -3.56 -7.33
N ASN A 23 -9.80 -4.63 -7.23
CA ASN A 23 -9.90 -5.61 -6.15
C ASN A 23 -8.74 -5.48 -5.15
N PHE A 24 -8.32 -4.26 -4.83
CA PHE A 24 -7.22 -4.08 -3.88
C PHE A 24 -7.62 -4.53 -2.47
N ALA A 25 -6.74 -5.31 -1.85
CA ALA A 25 -6.86 -5.78 -0.49
C ALA A 25 -5.64 -5.35 0.34
N ILE A 26 -5.84 -5.01 1.61
CA ILE A 26 -4.76 -4.73 2.56
C ILE A 26 -5.21 -5.18 3.95
N LEU A 27 -4.28 -5.22 4.91
CA LEU A 27 -4.55 -5.61 6.29
C LEU A 27 -5.81 -4.92 6.84
N GLY A 28 -6.79 -5.74 7.23
CA GLY A 28 -8.04 -5.28 7.84
C GLY A 28 -8.59 -6.25 8.87
N GLU A 29 -7.88 -7.34 9.16
CA GLU A 29 -8.19 -8.28 10.24
C GLU A 29 -7.29 -8.05 11.45
N ASN A 30 -7.86 -8.32 12.63
CA ASN A 30 -7.16 -8.34 13.89
C ASN A 30 -6.39 -7.04 14.19
N ILE A 31 -7.02 -5.92 13.88
CA ILE A 31 -6.46 -4.57 14.09
C ILE A 31 -6.59 -4.20 15.57
N ALA A 32 -5.46 -3.90 16.19
CA ALA A 32 -5.40 -3.30 17.51
C ALA A 32 -5.44 -1.77 17.39
N LEU A 33 -6.41 -1.11 18.04
CA LEU A 33 -6.46 0.36 18.12
C LEU A 33 -5.63 0.89 19.30
N HIS A 34 -5.49 0.10 20.35
CA HIS A 34 -4.73 0.41 21.55
C HIS A 34 -3.72 -0.72 21.78
N PRO A 35 -2.57 -0.71 21.07
CA PRO A 35 -1.63 -1.84 21.09
C PRO A 35 -1.00 -2.09 22.47
N ASP A 36 -1.00 -1.10 23.35
CA ASP A 36 -0.50 -1.22 24.73
C ASP A 36 -1.59 -1.70 25.72
N ASP A 37 -2.83 -1.87 25.25
CA ASP A 37 -3.95 -2.38 26.03
C ASP A 37 -4.34 -3.78 25.52
N ASP A 38 -3.77 -4.80 26.18
CA ASP A 38 -4.04 -6.21 25.91
C ASP A 38 -5.52 -6.61 26.10
N GLN A 39 -6.34 -5.77 26.77
CA GLN A 39 -7.77 -5.99 26.93
C GLN A 39 -8.59 -5.38 25.79
N SER A 40 -7.98 -4.56 24.94
CA SER A 40 -8.68 -3.94 23.82
C SER A 40 -9.03 -5.00 22.77
N PRO A 41 -10.30 -5.05 22.29
CA PRO A 41 -10.70 -6.07 21.33
C PRO A 41 -10.02 -5.82 19.98
N LEU A 42 -9.54 -6.89 19.36
CA LEU A 42 -9.07 -6.85 17.99
C LEU A 42 -10.24 -6.69 17.04
N LEU A 43 -10.12 -5.76 16.09
CA LEU A 43 -11.20 -5.39 15.19
C LEU A 43 -10.90 -5.90 13.77
N SER A 44 -11.95 -6.34 13.08
CA SER A 44 -11.81 -6.85 11.71
C SER A 44 -12.88 -6.24 10.81
N GLY A 45 -12.49 -5.84 9.61
CA GLY A 45 -13.42 -5.31 8.61
C GLY A 45 -12.74 -4.61 7.45
N THR A 46 -13.46 -4.55 6.33
CA THR A 46 -13.02 -3.81 5.14
C THR A 46 -12.96 -2.30 5.37
N SER A 47 -13.67 -1.78 6.38
CA SER A 47 -13.56 -0.39 6.83
C SER A 47 -12.16 -0.06 7.36
N TYR A 48 -11.55 -0.95 8.14
CA TYR A 48 -10.17 -0.79 8.62
C TYR A 48 -9.17 -0.90 7.47
N ALA A 49 -9.35 -1.89 6.59
CA ALA A 49 -8.53 -2.00 5.38
C ALA A 49 -8.63 -0.72 4.52
N ALA A 50 -9.81 -0.12 4.39
CA ALA A 50 -9.99 1.13 3.67
C ALA A 50 -9.26 2.30 4.34
N ALA A 51 -9.35 2.44 5.66
CA ALA A 51 -8.65 3.48 6.41
C ALA A 51 -7.12 3.33 6.30
N ILE A 52 -6.60 2.11 6.43
CA ILE A 52 -5.17 1.80 6.31
C ILE A 52 -4.70 2.08 4.87
N GLY A 53 -5.43 1.62 3.86
CA GLY A 53 -5.11 1.89 2.45
C GLY A 53 -5.11 3.38 2.11
N ALA A 54 -6.05 4.16 2.68
CA ALA A 54 -6.06 5.61 2.53
C ALA A 54 -4.86 6.28 3.21
N GLY A 55 -4.49 5.82 4.41
CA GLY A 55 -3.30 6.28 5.13
C GLY A 55 -2.01 6.03 4.33
N LEU A 56 -1.87 4.83 3.76
CA LEU A 56 -0.75 4.48 2.89
C LEU A 56 -0.69 5.39 1.65
N ALA A 57 -1.83 5.61 0.98
CA ALA A 57 -1.91 6.51 -0.17
C ALA A 57 -1.44 7.93 0.20
N ALA A 58 -1.88 8.45 1.35
CA ALA A 58 -1.49 9.76 1.85
C ALA A 58 0.02 9.81 2.15
N GLN A 59 0.58 8.79 2.81
CA GLN A 59 2.01 8.71 3.08
C GLN A 59 2.85 8.69 1.80
N LEU A 60 2.42 7.97 0.75
CA LEU A 60 3.09 8.00 -0.55
C LEU A 60 3.02 9.38 -1.20
N LEU A 61 1.87 10.04 -1.15
CA LEU A 61 1.69 11.41 -1.69
C LEU A 61 2.55 12.43 -0.95
N ASP A 62 2.71 12.30 0.36
CA ASP A 62 3.56 13.17 1.15
C ASP A 62 5.04 12.86 0.97
N PHE A 63 5.41 11.58 0.84
CA PHE A 63 6.77 11.16 0.56
C PHE A 63 7.31 11.78 -0.74
N VAL A 64 6.53 11.75 -1.82
CA VAL A 64 6.98 12.32 -3.11
C VAL A 64 7.10 13.84 -3.13
N ARG A 65 6.64 14.53 -2.08
CA ARG A 65 6.81 15.98 -1.89
C ARG A 65 8.06 16.34 -1.10
N GLN A 66 8.70 15.37 -0.44
CA GLN A 66 9.92 15.62 0.35
C GLN A 66 11.09 16.00 -0.57
N GLU A 67 12.02 16.82 -0.06
CA GLU A 67 13.18 17.31 -0.82
C GLU A 67 14.03 16.17 -1.39
N ASP A 68 14.22 15.10 -0.61
CA ASP A 68 15.00 13.93 -1.02
C ASP A 68 14.36 13.14 -2.19
N ALA A 69 13.05 13.24 -2.37
CA ALA A 69 12.33 12.61 -3.48
C ALA A 69 12.19 13.54 -4.70
N ARG A 70 12.39 14.84 -4.48
CA ARG A 70 12.18 15.89 -5.48
C ARG A 70 13.26 15.79 -6.57
N GLY A 71 12.82 15.60 -7.81
CA GLY A 71 13.72 15.44 -8.97
C GLY A 71 14.13 13.99 -9.27
N ILE A 72 13.87 13.04 -8.37
CA ILE A 72 14.03 11.60 -8.68
C ILE A 72 12.79 11.09 -9.41
N ILE A 73 11.60 11.44 -8.91
CA ILE A 73 10.34 11.11 -9.58
C ILE A 73 10.06 12.19 -10.62
N SER A 74 10.07 11.83 -11.90
CA SER A 74 9.92 12.79 -12.99
C SER A 74 8.55 13.48 -13.04
N LYS A 75 7.51 12.85 -12.47
CA LYS A 75 6.12 13.36 -12.46
C LYS A 75 5.41 13.00 -11.15
N PRO A 76 5.75 13.65 -10.04
CA PRO A 76 5.16 13.34 -8.73
C PRO A 76 3.64 13.59 -8.70
N ASP A 77 3.15 14.54 -9.50
CA ASP A 77 1.71 14.80 -9.63
C ASP A 77 0.94 13.67 -10.30
N ASP A 78 1.59 12.76 -11.04
CA ASP A 78 0.91 11.60 -11.62
C ASP A 78 0.33 10.70 -10.51
N LEU A 79 0.96 10.60 -9.33
CA LEU A 79 0.43 9.82 -8.20
C LEU A 79 -0.89 10.34 -7.64
N ARG A 80 -1.28 11.59 -7.92
CA ARG A 80 -2.60 12.10 -7.55
C ARG A 80 -3.71 11.46 -8.39
N ARG A 81 -3.36 10.87 -9.53
CA ARG A 81 -4.31 10.17 -10.38
C ARG A 81 -4.53 8.76 -9.86
N SER A 82 -5.79 8.35 -9.80
CA SER A 82 -6.19 7.04 -9.30
C SER A 82 -5.54 5.89 -10.08
N ASP A 83 -5.35 6.03 -11.40
CA ASP A 83 -4.73 5.01 -12.25
C ASP A 83 -3.24 4.77 -11.90
N CYS A 84 -2.52 5.85 -11.56
CA CYS A 84 -1.11 5.77 -11.18
C CYS A 84 -0.94 5.20 -9.76
N MET A 85 -1.74 5.66 -8.79
CA MET A 85 -1.74 5.10 -7.43
C MET A 85 -2.13 3.62 -7.42
N SER A 86 -3.16 3.26 -8.20
CA SER A 86 -3.60 1.88 -8.39
C SER A 86 -2.48 0.99 -8.93
N ALA A 87 -1.68 1.51 -9.86
CA ALA A 87 -0.56 0.76 -10.40
C ALA A 87 0.54 0.51 -9.35
N VAL A 88 0.75 1.44 -8.41
CA VAL A 88 1.69 1.24 -7.28
C VAL A 88 1.16 0.17 -6.34
N PHE A 89 -0.12 0.26 -5.96
CA PHE A 89 -0.79 -0.71 -5.08
C PHE A 89 -0.89 -2.13 -5.67
N ALA A 90 -0.96 -2.23 -6.98
CA ALA A 90 -1.02 -3.48 -7.72
C ALA A 90 0.28 -4.25 -7.83
N LYS A 91 1.40 -3.66 -7.41
CA LYS A 91 2.71 -4.31 -7.53
C LYS A 91 2.80 -5.55 -6.63
N ASP A 92 2.00 -5.57 -5.59
CA ASP A 92 2.02 -6.58 -4.55
C ASP A 92 1.08 -7.75 -4.89
N GLY A 93 1.42 -8.92 -4.35
CA GLY A 93 0.94 -10.25 -4.75
C GLY A 93 -0.56 -10.37 -5.01
N LYS A 94 -0.92 -11.30 -5.90
CA LYS A 94 -2.32 -11.63 -6.19
C LYS A 94 -2.77 -12.83 -5.38
N GLU A 95 -3.94 -12.73 -4.78
CA GLU A 95 -4.60 -13.89 -4.16
C GLU A 95 -6.07 -13.92 -4.56
N ARG A 96 -6.56 -15.05 -5.08
CA ARG A 96 -7.99 -15.32 -5.35
C ARG A 96 -8.73 -14.18 -6.09
N GLY A 97 -8.05 -13.47 -6.99
CA GLY A 97 -8.64 -12.38 -7.78
C GLY A 97 -8.52 -10.99 -7.16
N TYR A 98 -7.83 -10.86 -6.02
CA TYR A 98 -7.51 -9.59 -5.37
C TYR A 98 -6.05 -9.20 -5.58
N ASP A 99 -5.80 -7.90 -5.60
CA ASP A 99 -4.47 -7.30 -5.65
C ASP A 99 -4.08 -6.92 -4.20
N CYS A 100 -3.32 -7.78 -3.54
CA CYS A 100 -3.01 -7.65 -2.11
C CYS A 100 -1.80 -6.75 -1.89
N MET A 101 -2.04 -5.54 -1.36
CA MET A 101 -1.03 -4.56 -1.00
C MET A 101 -0.19 -5.02 0.19
N MET A 102 1.13 -4.85 0.08
CA MET A 102 2.10 -5.19 1.13
C MET A 102 3.03 -3.99 1.33
N PRO A 103 2.67 -3.02 2.19
CA PRO A 103 3.47 -1.79 2.34
C PRO A 103 4.95 -2.04 2.64
N TRP A 104 5.25 -3.13 3.37
CA TRP A 104 6.62 -3.50 3.71
C TRP A 104 7.46 -3.97 2.52
N THR A 105 6.90 -4.49 1.43
CA THR A 105 7.69 -4.83 0.23
C THR A 105 8.26 -3.58 -0.45
N LEU A 106 7.60 -2.43 -0.28
CA LEU A 106 8.14 -1.13 -0.69
C LEU A 106 9.37 -0.76 0.15
N LEU A 107 9.40 -1.22 1.41
CA LEU A 107 10.46 -0.99 2.38
C LEU A 107 11.52 -2.10 2.41
N GLU A 108 11.27 -3.30 1.90
CA GLU A 108 12.25 -4.41 1.86
C GLU A 108 13.48 -4.08 1.03
N THR A 109 13.39 -3.11 0.11
CA THR A 109 14.58 -2.56 -0.56
C THR A 109 15.47 -1.73 0.36
N VAL A 110 14.95 -1.33 1.52
CA VAL A 110 15.56 -0.40 2.47
C VAL A 110 16.06 -1.18 3.69
N ASP A 111 17.36 -1.47 3.70
CA ASP A 111 18.04 -1.84 4.95
C ASP A 111 18.13 -0.59 5.84
N GLU A 112 17.40 -0.62 6.96
CA GLU A 112 17.27 0.52 7.90
C GLU A 112 18.60 0.92 8.53
N ASP A 113 19.51 -0.05 8.74
CA ASP A 113 20.78 0.13 9.45
C ASP A 113 21.93 0.49 8.50
N ARG A 114 21.82 0.12 7.22
CA ARG A 114 22.89 0.34 6.22
C ARG A 114 22.70 1.56 5.35
N HIS A 115 21.48 2.00 5.11
CA HIS A 115 21.22 3.10 4.17
C HIS A 115 20.98 4.43 4.88
N GLY A 116 21.63 5.48 4.40
CA GLY A 116 21.28 6.85 4.78
C GLY A 116 19.92 7.25 4.22
N ARG A 117 19.23 8.21 4.86
CA ARG A 117 17.89 8.71 4.46
C ARG A 117 17.74 8.94 2.94
N ALA A 118 18.70 9.59 2.29
CA ALA A 118 18.65 9.90 0.86
C ALA A 118 18.64 8.64 -0.02
N GLU A 119 19.35 7.60 0.38
CA GLU A 119 19.39 6.32 -0.33
C GLU A 119 18.10 5.54 -0.15
N LYS A 120 17.53 5.54 1.07
CA LYS A 120 16.18 5.02 1.34
C LYS A 120 15.15 5.69 0.42
N SER A 121 15.18 7.02 0.36
CA SER A 121 14.27 7.80 -0.49
C SER A 121 14.43 7.43 -1.96
N ARG A 122 15.66 7.25 -2.45
CA ARG A 122 15.93 6.85 -3.83
C ARG A 122 15.35 5.47 -4.16
N LEU A 123 15.50 4.49 -3.28
CA LEU A 123 14.98 3.12 -3.48
C LEU A 123 13.44 3.11 -3.58
N VAL A 124 12.77 3.86 -2.72
CA VAL A 124 11.31 4.03 -2.78
C VAL A 124 10.90 4.74 -4.07
N CYS A 125 11.61 5.80 -4.47
CA CYS A 125 11.36 6.52 -5.72
C CYS A 125 11.54 5.63 -6.96
N ASP A 126 12.57 4.78 -6.97
CA ASP A 126 12.83 3.80 -8.02
C ASP A 126 11.67 2.80 -8.14
N THR A 127 11.20 2.29 -6.99
CA THR A 127 10.06 1.38 -6.93
C THR A 127 8.79 2.02 -7.47
N ILE A 128 8.50 3.27 -7.10
CA ILE A 128 7.36 4.03 -7.63
C ILE A 128 7.50 4.25 -9.13
N SER A 129 8.68 4.66 -9.61
CA SER A 129 8.93 5.05 -11.00
C SER A 129 8.87 3.90 -11.99
N ARG A 130 9.17 2.66 -11.55
CA ARG A 130 9.09 1.44 -12.38
C ARG A 130 7.65 0.94 -12.61
N THR A 131 6.66 1.61 -12.02
CA THR A 131 5.26 1.21 -12.11
C THR A 131 4.69 1.47 -13.51
N PRO A 132 4.15 0.46 -14.21
CA PRO A 132 3.62 0.63 -15.56
C PRO A 132 2.42 1.57 -15.59
N LYS A 133 2.51 2.64 -16.40
CA LYS A 133 1.37 3.51 -16.68
C LYS A 133 0.42 2.80 -17.65
N GLY A 134 -0.74 2.34 -17.17
CA GLY A 134 -1.83 1.93 -18.06
C GLY A 134 -2.44 0.54 -17.84
N LYS A 135 -2.12 -0.17 -16.75
CA LYS A 135 -2.77 -1.46 -16.45
C LYS A 135 -4.18 -1.32 -15.85
N TYR A 136 -4.53 -0.09 -15.46
CA TYR A 136 -5.73 0.26 -14.71
C TYR A 136 -6.43 1.43 -15.42
N ARG A 137 -7.22 1.11 -16.44
CA ARG A 137 -8.07 2.03 -17.18
C ARG A 137 -9.47 1.45 -17.31
#